data_AF-A0A916WI46-F1
#
_entry.id   AF-A0A916WI46-F1
#
_cell.length_a   1.000
_cell.length_b   1.000
_cell.length_c   1.000
_cell.angle_alpha   90.00
_cell.angle_beta   90.00
_cell.angle_gamma   90.00
#
_symmetry.space_group_name_H-M   'P 1'
#
loop_
_entity.id
_entity.type
_entity.pdbx_description
1 polymer ?
#
loop_
_entity_poly.entity_id
_entity_poly.type
_entity_poly.pdbx_seq_one_letter_code
_entity_poly.pdbx_strand_id
1 'polypeptide(L)'
;MRKKLTTILSGIAMAALLGGVLAGASVPAATQAATPDARNFDPGRIIDDGVFYNPGTMGPADIQAFIDSKENCAPTAGNPGCLESYRSDTPYKPANANCSEFAAGSNELASDIIFRAAQACGVNPQVILATLEKEQGLVTSGNPNAGKYRIAMGYGCPDTAACDTAYYGFGNQVISAARQFKRYVAPGNTFRYKAGQVNVIQWHPNAACGASEVYIANNATAALYNYTPYRPNQAALNNLGGLGDACSSYGNRNFWKFFTDWFGSTTVPKAASAFVKSLYNDVLGREAGAVEVHGWGMLVTNGRAPVDVAAGFVDSDEYRLIRINSAYQTILGRAAEDGGAAGWLVNMKNGLLTTDDVDKVFLATGEYLTNTGGTNESFVAALYQRLIGRAAAPEEVSGWAAIAAAQGRHQVVNSIWSSVETAQSRVSLMYAAYLGRAPEPAGVAGWAQVAIERGDAGVRWAIIGSSEYWSRASARFPNG
;
A
#
# COMPACT_ATOMS: atom_id res chain seq x y z
N MET A 1 40.43 25.78 38.32
CA MET A 1 40.38 26.92 37.35
C MET A 1 40.38 26.32 35.95
N ARG A 2 39.47 26.55 35.01
CA ARG A 2 38.29 27.41 34.86
C ARG A 2 37.27 26.66 34.00
N LYS A 3 35.99 26.78 34.40
CA LYS A 3 34.77 26.64 33.59
C LYS A 3 34.90 27.22 32.18
N LYS A 4 34.25 26.57 31.19
CA LYS A 4 33.38 27.25 30.22
C LYS A 4 32.17 26.36 29.88
N LEU A 5 31.08 26.63 30.58
CA LEU A 5 29.71 26.51 30.05
C LEU A 5 29.59 27.48 28.87
N THR A 6 29.03 27.03 27.76
CA THR A 6 28.49 27.92 26.73
C THR A 6 27.00 27.64 26.59
N THR A 7 26.24 28.57 27.13
CA THR A 7 24.79 28.77 27.04
C THR A 7 24.36 28.84 25.58
N ILE A 8 23.38 28.03 25.16
CA ILE A 8 22.62 28.27 23.92
C ILE A 8 21.32 28.97 24.33
N LEU A 9 21.20 30.21 23.85
CA LEU A 9 20.06 31.12 24.06
C LEU A 9 18.83 30.66 23.27
N SER A 10 17.69 30.81 23.92
CA SER A 10 16.34 30.73 23.38
C SER A 10 16.09 31.71 22.23
N GLY A 11 15.26 31.30 21.27
CA GLY A 11 14.43 32.23 20.49
C GLY A 11 14.37 31.95 19.00
N ILE A 12 13.49 31.04 18.57
CA ILE A 12 12.77 31.17 17.29
C ILE A 12 11.31 30.79 17.53
N ALA A 13 10.43 31.67 17.05
CA ALA A 13 8.99 31.64 17.22
C ALA A 13 8.34 30.39 16.61
N MET A 14 7.36 29.88 17.35
CA MET A 14 6.52 28.74 17.04
C MET A 14 5.45 29.16 16.02
N ALA A 15 5.50 28.60 14.82
CA ALA A 15 4.36 28.47 13.93
C ALA A 15 4.22 26.98 13.58
N ALA A 16 3.71 26.21 14.54
CA ALA A 16 3.43 24.79 14.36
C ALA A 16 2.11 24.63 13.60
N LEU A 17 2.19 24.51 12.28
CA LEU A 17 1.16 23.84 11.48
C LEU A 17 1.29 22.33 11.75
N LEU A 18 0.68 21.88 12.84
CA LEU A 18 0.51 20.46 13.19
C LEU A 18 -0.58 19.86 12.30
N GLY A 19 -0.19 19.51 11.07
CA GLY A 19 -0.83 18.51 10.24
C GLY A 19 0.18 17.39 10.03
N GLY A 20 0.46 16.60 11.07
CA GLY A 20 1.36 15.46 10.99
C GLY A 20 0.77 14.39 10.08
N VAL A 21 1.04 14.49 8.78
CA VAL A 21 0.89 13.35 7.88
C VAL A 21 1.92 12.32 8.35
N LEU A 22 1.46 11.31 9.08
CA LEU A 22 2.23 10.11 9.33
C LEU A 22 2.62 9.56 7.95
N ALA A 23 3.87 9.74 7.57
CA ALA A 23 4.41 9.12 6.36
C ALA A 23 4.50 7.62 6.63
N GLY A 24 3.41 6.90 6.34
CA GLY A 24 3.42 5.44 6.29
C GLY A 24 4.49 4.96 5.31
N ALA A 25 4.84 3.67 5.37
CA ALA A 25 5.82 3.07 4.46
C ALA A 25 5.48 3.47 3.01
N SER A 26 6.32 4.33 2.40
CA SER A 26 6.02 4.92 1.11
C SER A 26 6.05 3.83 0.05
N VAL A 27 4.94 3.67 -0.68
CA VAL A 27 4.82 2.73 -1.79
C VAL A 27 5.52 3.34 -3.00
N PRO A 28 6.66 2.82 -3.48
CA PRO A 28 7.21 3.25 -4.76
C PRO A 28 6.28 2.85 -5.91
N ALA A 29 6.15 3.73 -6.91
CA ALA A 29 5.33 3.48 -8.09
C ALA A 29 5.92 2.31 -8.90
N ALA A 30 5.11 1.26 -9.10
CA ALA A 30 5.43 0.18 -10.00
C ALA A 30 4.56 0.32 -11.25
N THR A 31 5.12 0.84 -12.35
CA THR A 31 4.44 0.82 -13.66
C THR A 31 5.37 0.25 -14.70
N GLN A 32 5.07 -0.95 -15.17
CA GLN A 32 5.59 -1.50 -16.42
C GLN A 32 4.41 -2.06 -17.21
N ALA A 33 4.35 -1.70 -18.49
CA ALA A 33 3.49 -2.36 -19.47
C ALA A 33 3.80 -3.86 -19.49
N ALA A 34 2.78 -4.70 -19.67
CA ALA A 34 2.94 -6.14 -19.78
C ALA A 34 2.11 -6.68 -20.94
N THR A 35 2.68 -7.60 -21.71
CA THR A 35 1.92 -8.29 -22.78
C THR A 35 0.78 -9.10 -22.15
N PRO A 36 -0.50 -8.82 -22.47
CA PRO A 36 -1.61 -9.57 -21.91
C PRO A 36 -1.59 -11.03 -22.38
N ASP A 37 -1.70 -11.96 -21.43
CA ASP A 37 -1.82 -13.41 -21.69
C ASP A 37 -3.19 -13.89 -21.20
N ALA A 38 -4.01 -14.39 -22.11
CA ALA A 38 -5.38 -14.82 -21.83
C ALA A 38 -5.48 -15.86 -20.71
N ARG A 39 -4.41 -16.63 -20.45
CA ARG A 39 -4.33 -17.58 -19.34
C ARG A 39 -4.40 -16.92 -17.95
N ASN A 40 -4.09 -15.63 -17.87
CA ASN A 40 -4.11 -14.83 -16.65
C ASN A 40 -5.45 -14.09 -16.45
N PHE A 41 -6.41 -14.22 -17.37
CA PHE A 41 -7.74 -13.65 -17.19
C PHE A 41 -8.55 -14.52 -16.21
N ASP A 42 -8.80 -13.99 -15.01
CA ASP A 42 -9.68 -14.59 -14.03
C ASP A 42 -11.06 -13.89 -14.05
N PRO A 43 -12.15 -14.56 -14.47
CA PRO A 43 -13.47 -13.95 -14.50
C PRO A 43 -13.99 -13.57 -13.10
N GLY A 44 -13.51 -14.21 -12.04
CA GLY A 44 -13.88 -13.92 -10.65
C GLY A 44 -13.04 -12.80 -10.02
N ARG A 45 -11.92 -12.43 -10.64
CA ARG A 45 -10.96 -11.45 -10.12
C ARG A 45 -10.29 -10.70 -11.28
N ILE A 46 -11.10 -9.96 -12.05
CA ILE A 46 -10.63 -9.21 -13.23
C ILE A 46 -9.58 -8.18 -12.82
N ILE A 47 -9.78 -7.53 -11.67
CA ILE A 47 -8.91 -6.51 -11.10
C ILE A 47 -9.11 -6.43 -9.58
N ASP A 48 -8.06 -6.13 -8.82
CA ASP A 48 -8.15 -5.95 -7.36
C ASP A 48 -8.72 -4.59 -6.96
N ASP A 49 -9.44 -4.56 -5.83
CA ASP A 49 -9.96 -3.32 -5.22
C ASP A 49 -8.84 -2.29 -4.99
N GLY A 50 -7.67 -2.75 -4.57
CA GLY A 50 -6.48 -1.91 -4.34
C GLY A 50 -5.85 -1.35 -5.61
N VAL A 51 -6.14 -1.93 -6.77
CA VAL A 51 -5.76 -1.37 -8.07
C VAL A 51 -6.85 -0.41 -8.54
N PHE A 52 -8.12 -0.81 -8.43
CA PHE A 52 -9.24 -0.10 -9.01
C PHE A 52 -9.55 1.22 -8.29
N TYR A 53 -9.48 1.20 -6.96
CA TYR A 53 -9.80 2.33 -6.09
C TYR A 53 -8.55 2.99 -5.51
N ASN A 54 -7.56 3.24 -6.37
CA ASN A 54 -6.30 3.91 -6.03
C ASN A 54 -6.15 5.22 -6.82
N PRO A 55 -6.61 6.36 -6.30
CA PRO A 55 -6.55 7.63 -7.03
C PRO A 55 -5.12 8.19 -7.15
N GLY A 56 -4.14 7.65 -6.41
CA GLY A 56 -2.78 8.18 -6.35
C GLY A 56 -1.82 7.65 -7.42
N THR A 57 -2.31 6.89 -8.42
CA THR A 57 -1.44 6.23 -9.42
C THR A 57 -0.93 7.15 -10.51
N MET A 58 -1.60 8.26 -10.80
CA MET A 58 -1.20 9.24 -11.82
C MET A 58 -1.59 10.65 -11.41
N GLY A 59 -0.66 11.60 -11.52
CA GLY A 59 -0.96 13.03 -11.50
C GLY A 59 -1.50 13.53 -12.85
N PRO A 60 -1.98 14.78 -12.94
CA PRO A 60 -2.49 15.34 -14.20
C PRO A 60 -1.43 15.32 -15.32
N ALA A 61 -0.17 15.61 -14.99
CA ALA A 61 0.94 15.56 -15.94
C ALA A 61 1.24 14.13 -16.43
N ASP A 62 1.14 13.12 -15.55
CA ASP A 62 1.34 11.72 -15.94
C ASP A 62 0.21 11.23 -16.85
N ILE A 63 -1.03 11.66 -16.58
CA ILE A 63 -2.19 11.35 -17.42
C ILE A 63 -2.02 11.98 -18.80
N GLN A 64 -1.60 13.25 -18.86
CA GLN A 64 -1.32 13.93 -20.11
C GLN A 64 -0.23 13.20 -20.91
N ALA A 65 0.93 12.97 -20.29
CA ALA A 65 2.04 12.28 -20.94
C ALA A 65 1.66 10.87 -21.44
N PHE A 66 0.78 10.17 -20.70
CA PHE A 66 0.25 8.89 -21.15
C PHE A 66 -0.63 9.03 -22.40
N ILE A 67 -1.57 9.99 -22.42
CA ILE A 67 -2.42 10.26 -23.60
C ILE A 67 -1.54 10.59 -24.80
N ASP A 68 -0.59 11.53 -24.65
CA ASP A 68 0.35 11.94 -25.69
C ASP A 68 1.16 10.74 -26.24
N SER A 69 1.49 9.76 -25.38
CA SER A 69 2.24 8.56 -25.79
C SER A 69 1.42 7.52 -26.54
N LYS A 70 0.08 7.56 -26.45
CA LYS A 70 -0.83 6.55 -27.01
C LYS A 70 -1.59 7.06 -28.21
N GLU A 71 -1.90 8.34 -28.24
CA GLU A 71 -2.67 8.95 -29.29
C GLU A 71 -1.80 9.14 -30.55
N ASN A 72 -2.36 8.80 -31.71
CA ASN A 72 -1.75 9.07 -33.01
C ASN A 72 -2.77 9.79 -33.89
N CYS A 73 -3.17 10.97 -33.44
CA CYS A 73 -4.32 11.68 -33.95
C CYS A 73 -3.97 12.73 -35.01
N ALA A 74 -4.73 12.72 -36.09
CA ALA A 74 -4.70 13.70 -37.18
C ALA A 74 -6.15 14.14 -37.44
N PRO A 75 -6.65 15.16 -36.73
CA PRO A 75 -8.06 15.50 -36.74
C PRO A 75 -8.42 16.17 -38.06
N THR A 76 -9.54 15.78 -38.67
CA THR A 76 -10.06 16.43 -39.88
C THR A 76 -10.93 17.64 -39.53
N ALA A 77 -11.01 18.62 -40.44
CA ALA A 77 -11.87 19.79 -40.26
C ALA A 77 -13.33 19.37 -39.91
N GLY A 78 -13.90 19.98 -38.88
CA GLY A 78 -15.25 19.67 -38.37
C GLY A 78 -15.31 18.63 -37.24
N ASN A 79 -14.18 18.01 -36.88
CA ASN A 79 -14.09 17.17 -35.68
C ASN A 79 -13.56 17.96 -34.45
N PRO A 80 -13.92 17.54 -33.23
CA PRO A 80 -13.58 18.23 -31.97
C PRO A 80 -12.08 18.24 -31.59
N GLY A 81 -11.19 17.66 -32.39
CA GLY A 81 -9.75 17.57 -32.09
C GLY A 81 -9.36 16.32 -31.31
N CYS A 82 -8.05 16.17 -31.08
CA CYS A 82 -7.41 15.03 -30.42
C CYS A 82 -7.58 15.09 -28.89
N LEU A 83 -7.61 13.93 -28.23
CA LEU A 83 -7.80 13.83 -26.78
C LEU A 83 -6.71 14.57 -26.00
N GLU A 84 -5.46 14.54 -26.49
CA GLU A 84 -4.29 15.23 -25.91
C GLU A 84 -4.52 16.73 -25.73
N SER A 85 -5.28 17.36 -26.65
CA SER A 85 -5.56 18.80 -26.66
C SER A 85 -7.03 19.11 -26.42
N TYR A 86 -7.87 18.08 -26.25
CA TYR A 86 -9.30 18.23 -26.09
C TYR A 86 -9.60 18.93 -24.76
N ARG A 87 -10.53 19.88 -24.85
CA ARG A 87 -11.00 20.64 -23.70
C ARG A 87 -12.52 20.62 -23.63
N SER A 88 -13.03 20.57 -22.40
CA SER A 88 -14.48 20.69 -22.17
C SER A 88 -14.78 21.33 -20.83
N ASP A 89 -15.97 21.92 -20.73
CA ASP A 89 -16.52 22.35 -19.45
C ASP A 89 -16.96 21.13 -18.63
N THR A 90 -16.88 21.24 -17.32
CA THR A 90 -17.37 20.22 -16.39
C THR A 90 -18.50 20.76 -15.53
N PRO A 91 -19.59 19.98 -15.35
CA PRO A 91 -20.68 20.40 -14.49
C PRO A 91 -20.30 20.25 -13.02
N TYR A 92 -20.87 21.12 -12.19
CA TYR A 92 -20.88 20.93 -10.74
C TYR A 92 -21.59 19.61 -10.37
N LYS A 93 -21.02 18.85 -9.43
CA LYS A 93 -21.70 17.72 -8.77
C LYS A 93 -21.50 17.84 -7.25
N PRO A 94 -22.58 17.86 -6.45
CA PRO A 94 -22.44 17.91 -4.99
C PRO A 94 -21.81 16.62 -4.45
N ALA A 95 -21.16 16.74 -3.29
CA ALA A 95 -20.69 15.58 -2.54
C ALA A 95 -21.83 14.59 -2.25
N ASN A 96 -21.50 13.31 -2.16
CA ASN A 96 -22.41 12.28 -1.67
C ASN A 96 -21.66 11.29 -0.76
N ALA A 97 -22.34 10.23 -0.32
CA ALA A 97 -21.75 9.25 0.60
C ALA A 97 -20.47 8.55 0.07
N ASN A 98 -20.23 8.54 -1.25
CA ASN A 98 -19.16 7.75 -1.86
C ASN A 98 -18.14 8.56 -2.68
N CYS A 99 -18.42 9.84 -2.94
CA CYS A 99 -17.53 10.77 -3.64
C CYS A 99 -17.61 12.16 -3.01
N SER A 100 -16.48 12.85 -2.94
CA SER A 100 -16.41 14.25 -2.56
C SER A 100 -17.06 15.15 -3.62
N GLU A 101 -17.19 16.43 -3.29
CA GLU A 101 -17.70 17.44 -4.21
C GLU A 101 -16.82 17.55 -5.46
N PHE A 102 -17.46 17.68 -6.63
CA PHE A 102 -16.80 18.03 -7.87
C PHE A 102 -17.24 19.44 -8.27
N ALA A 103 -16.35 20.43 -8.09
CA ALA A 103 -16.59 21.80 -8.51
C ALA A 103 -16.80 21.90 -10.03
N ALA A 104 -17.61 22.85 -10.52
CA ALA A 104 -17.66 23.13 -11.95
C ALA A 104 -16.31 23.68 -12.44
N GLY A 105 -15.99 23.46 -13.71
CA GLY A 105 -14.85 24.07 -14.37
C GLY A 105 -15.13 24.36 -15.84
N SER A 106 -14.29 25.20 -16.43
CA SER A 106 -14.46 25.66 -17.81
C SER A 106 -13.19 25.45 -18.61
N ASN A 107 -13.36 24.98 -19.85
CA ASN A 107 -12.29 24.77 -20.82
C ASN A 107 -11.09 23.95 -20.29
N GLU A 108 -11.39 22.89 -19.53
CA GLU A 108 -10.39 22.06 -18.86
C GLU A 108 -9.83 20.99 -19.80
N LEU A 109 -8.55 20.65 -19.67
CA LEU A 109 -7.94 19.54 -20.41
C LEU A 109 -8.58 18.21 -20.01
N ALA A 110 -8.64 17.28 -20.96
CA ALA A 110 -9.09 15.92 -20.69
C ALA A 110 -8.32 15.25 -19.53
N SER A 111 -7.00 15.46 -19.46
CA SER A 111 -6.13 14.96 -18.39
C SER A 111 -6.51 15.50 -17.00
N ASP A 112 -6.77 16.80 -16.89
CA ASP A 112 -7.23 17.45 -15.64
C ASP A 112 -8.60 16.92 -15.21
N ILE A 113 -9.53 16.76 -16.15
CA ILE A 113 -10.87 16.22 -15.87
C ILE A 113 -10.78 14.79 -15.33
N ILE A 114 -9.97 13.93 -15.97
CA ILE A 114 -9.74 12.55 -15.52
C ILE A 114 -9.14 12.55 -14.12
N PHE A 115 -8.11 13.35 -13.88
CA PHE A 115 -7.47 13.47 -12.56
C PHE A 115 -8.48 13.89 -11.49
N ARG A 116 -9.23 14.98 -11.73
CA ARG A 116 -10.21 15.51 -10.77
C ARG A 116 -11.31 14.50 -10.47
N ALA A 117 -11.81 13.77 -11.49
CA ALA A 117 -12.85 12.76 -11.30
C ALA A 117 -12.33 11.55 -10.50
N ALA A 118 -11.09 11.13 -10.78
CA ALA A 118 -10.38 10.11 -10.02
C ALA A 118 -10.24 10.49 -8.54
N GLN A 119 -9.77 11.71 -8.25
CA GLN A 119 -9.63 12.20 -6.86
C GLN A 119 -10.99 12.30 -6.16
N ALA A 120 -12.00 12.84 -6.84
CA ALA A 120 -13.32 13.06 -6.23
C ALA A 120 -13.98 11.74 -5.78
N CYS A 121 -13.75 10.64 -6.50
CA CYS A 121 -14.38 9.36 -6.21
C CYS A 121 -13.42 8.28 -5.69
N GLY A 122 -12.12 8.56 -5.55
CA GLY A 122 -11.14 7.55 -5.17
C GLY A 122 -11.05 6.40 -6.18
N VAL A 123 -11.07 6.72 -7.47
CA VAL A 123 -10.95 5.75 -8.58
C VAL A 123 -9.59 5.94 -9.23
N ASN A 124 -8.95 4.85 -9.65
CA ASN A 124 -7.66 4.91 -10.34
C ASN A 124 -7.78 5.57 -11.74
N PRO A 125 -7.02 6.64 -12.04
CA PRO A 125 -6.98 7.25 -13.38
C PRO A 125 -6.74 6.25 -14.53
N GLN A 126 -5.94 5.22 -14.31
CA GLN A 126 -5.67 4.14 -15.27
C GLN A 126 -6.93 3.33 -15.61
N VAL A 127 -7.83 3.15 -14.64
CA VAL A 127 -9.14 2.51 -14.87
C VAL A 127 -10.01 3.40 -15.76
N ILE A 128 -9.99 4.72 -15.55
CA ILE A 128 -10.73 5.67 -16.39
C ILE A 128 -10.20 5.62 -17.82
N LEU A 129 -8.88 5.67 -18.01
CA LEU A 129 -8.22 5.57 -19.32
C LEU A 129 -8.55 4.26 -20.05
N ALA A 130 -8.43 3.12 -19.37
CA ALA A 130 -8.79 1.82 -19.95
C ALA A 130 -10.28 1.72 -20.28
N THR A 131 -11.15 2.41 -19.53
CA THR A 131 -12.58 2.46 -19.79
C THR A 131 -12.90 3.35 -20.99
N LEU A 132 -12.30 4.54 -21.12
CA LEU A 132 -12.43 5.40 -22.30
C LEU A 132 -12.08 4.64 -23.58
N GLU A 133 -11.02 3.84 -23.53
CA GLU A 133 -10.60 3.02 -24.66
C GLU A 133 -11.58 1.88 -24.94
N LYS A 134 -11.99 1.14 -23.91
CA LYS A 134 -12.93 0.04 -24.04
C LYS A 134 -14.29 0.49 -24.60
N GLU A 135 -14.76 1.67 -24.21
CA GLU A 135 -16.10 2.15 -24.55
C GLU A 135 -16.15 2.90 -25.88
N GLN A 136 -15.12 3.71 -26.21
CA GLN A 136 -15.13 4.54 -27.42
C GLN A 136 -13.84 4.46 -28.25
N GLY A 137 -12.84 3.66 -27.85
CA GLY A 137 -11.52 3.65 -28.47
C GLY A 137 -10.95 5.05 -28.57
N LEU A 138 -11.14 5.85 -27.52
CA LEU A 138 -10.89 7.29 -27.57
C LEU A 138 -9.41 7.62 -27.35
N VAL A 139 -8.71 6.85 -26.51
CA VAL A 139 -7.32 7.11 -26.12
C VAL A 139 -6.36 6.88 -27.29
N THR A 140 -6.64 5.87 -28.13
CA THR A 140 -5.82 5.56 -29.32
C THR A 140 -6.40 6.12 -30.62
N SER A 141 -7.45 6.95 -30.54
CA SER A 141 -8.23 7.37 -31.71
C SER A 141 -7.43 8.27 -32.65
N GLY A 142 -7.29 7.87 -33.91
CA GLY A 142 -6.63 8.70 -34.92
C GLY A 142 -7.44 9.92 -35.40
N ASN A 143 -8.77 9.88 -35.27
CA ASN A 143 -9.66 10.98 -35.68
C ASN A 143 -11.00 10.90 -34.92
N PRO A 144 -11.03 11.26 -33.62
CA PRO A 144 -12.24 11.15 -32.82
C PRO A 144 -13.30 12.17 -33.26
N ASN A 145 -14.56 11.72 -33.33
CA ASN A 145 -15.70 12.56 -33.69
C ASN A 145 -16.46 13.06 -32.44
N ALA A 146 -17.38 14.02 -32.64
CA ALA A 146 -18.19 14.58 -31.55
C ALA A 146 -19.05 13.55 -30.81
N GLY A 147 -19.45 12.46 -31.47
CA GLY A 147 -20.17 11.36 -30.86
C GLY A 147 -19.35 10.65 -29.79
N LYS A 148 -18.08 10.33 -30.09
CA LYS A 148 -17.19 9.68 -29.11
C LYS A 148 -17.04 10.51 -27.84
N TYR A 149 -16.83 11.82 -27.94
CA TYR A 149 -16.74 12.69 -26.75
C TYR A 149 -18.07 12.85 -26.03
N ARG A 150 -19.20 12.86 -26.76
CA ARG A 150 -20.53 12.97 -26.18
C ARG A 150 -20.85 11.81 -25.25
N ILE A 151 -20.43 10.59 -25.60
CA ILE A 151 -20.67 9.34 -24.86
C ILE A 151 -19.35 8.64 -24.48
N ALA A 152 -18.33 9.41 -24.09
CA ALA A 152 -16.94 8.98 -23.91
C ALA A 152 -16.76 7.71 -23.06
N MET A 153 -17.62 7.52 -22.06
CA MET A 153 -17.57 6.39 -21.14
C MET A 153 -18.71 5.39 -21.39
N GLY A 154 -19.58 5.60 -22.36
CA GLY A 154 -20.82 4.81 -22.53
C GLY A 154 -21.81 4.95 -21.37
N TYR A 155 -21.61 5.93 -20.47
CA TYR A 155 -22.45 6.08 -19.29
C TYR A 155 -23.83 6.63 -19.69
N GLY A 156 -24.89 5.94 -19.25
CA GLY A 156 -26.26 6.28 -19.63
C GLY A 156 -26.66 5.80 -21.03
N CYS A 157 -25.90 4.89 -21.65
CA CYS A 157 -26.19 4.30 -22.96
C CYS A 157 -26.56 2.81 -22.83
N PRO A 158 -27.83 2.47 -22.56
CA PRO A 158 -28.27 1.08 -22.50
C PRO A 158 -28.33 0.45 -23.91
N ASP A 159 -28.07 -0.86 -24.01
CA ASP A 159 -28.10 -1.59 -25.30
C ASP A 159 -29.48 -1.60 -25.99
N THR A 160 -30.56 -1.31 -25.26
CA THR A 160 -31.95 -1.43 -25.72
C THR A 160 -32.70 -0.12 -25.85
N ALA A 161 -32.05 1.02 -25.57
CA ALA A 161 -32.66 2.34 -25.70
C ALA A 161 -31.64 3.40 -26.13
N ALA A 162 -32.12 4.59 -26.47
CA ALA A 162 -31.24 5.72 -26.75
C ALA A 162 -30.44 6.12 -25.50
N CYS A 163 -29.24 6.66 -25.71
CA CYS A 163 -28.45 7.22 -24.62
C CYS A 163 -29.18 8.40 -23.95
N ASP A 164 -29.12 8.44 -22.62
CA ASP A 164 -29.68 9.53 -21.83
C ASP A 164 -28.86 10.81 -22.01
N THR A 165 -29.50 11.82 -22.58
CA THR A 165 -28.89 13.11 -22.93
C THR A 165 -28.42 13.88 -21.69
N ALA A 166 -28.94 13.58 -20.50
CA ALA A 166 -28.53 14.22 -19.24
C ALA A 166 -27.05 13.95 -18.89
N TYR A 167 -26.45 12.93 -19.50
CA TYR A 167 -25.06 12.54 -19.26
C TYR A 167 -24.10 12.94 -20.38
N TYR A 168 -24.56 13.64 -21.42
CA TYR A 168 -23.72 14.00 -22.55
C TYR A 168 -22.57 14.94 -22.18
N GLY A 169 -21.48 14.79 -22.95
CA GLY A 169 -20.26 15.60 -22.86
C GLY A 169 -19.16 14.89 -22.09
N PHE A 170 -17.91 15.02 -22.56
CA PHE A 170 -16.76 14.29 -22.04
C PHE A 170 -16.62 14.42 -20.52
N GLY A 171 -16.61 15.65 -20.01
CA GLY A 171 -16.53 15.93 -18.58
C GLY A 171 -17.63 15.23 -17.77
N ASN A 172 -18.89 15.37 -18.20
CA ASN A 172 -20.03 14.78 -17.51
C ASN A 172 -20.01 13.24 -17.58
N GLN A 173 -19.57 12.65 -18.69
CA GLN A 173 -19.37 11.20 -18.85
C GLN A 173 -18.32 10.66 -17.88
N VAL A 174 -17.13 11.27 -17.83
CA VAL A 174 -16.02 10.84 -16.95
C VAL A 174 -16.42 10.94 -15.48
N ILE A 175 -16.99 12.07 -15.06
CA ILE A 175 -17.42 12.27 -13.67
C ILE A 175 -18.53 11.28 -13.30
N SER A 176 -19.53 11.10 -14.16
CA SER A 176 -20.67 10.24 -13.84
C SER A 176 -20.28 8.76 -13.80
N ALA A 177 -19.39 8.31 -14.70
CA ALA A 177 -18.84 6.96 -14.66
C ALA A 177 -18.02 6.70 -13.39
N ALA A 178 -17.15 7.65 -12.98
CA ALA A 178 -16.38 7.54 -11.73
C ALA A 178 -17.30 7.41 -10.50
N ARG A 179 -18.37 8.24 -10.43
CA ARG A 179 -19.39 8.14 -9.38
C ARG A 179 -20.13 6.81 -9.42
N GLN A 180 -20.42 6.30 -10.61
CA GLN A 180 -21.11 5.03 -10.78
C GLN A 180 -20.28 3.85 -10.25
N PHE A 181 -18.96 3.83 -10.51
CA PHE A 181 -18.08 2.79 -9.96
C PHE A 181 -18.09 2.75 -8.43
N LYS A 182 -18.27 3.90 -7.76
CA LYS A 182 -18.44 3.97 -6.31
C LYS A 182 -19.83 3.58 -5.84
N ARG A 183 -20.85 3.92 -6.62
CA ARG A 183 -22.24 3.50 -6.33
C ARG A 183 -22.40 1.97 -6.39
N TYR A 184 -21.70 1.27 -7.28
CA TYR A 184 -21.74 -0.19 -7.37
C TYR A 184 -21.23 -0.90 -6.12
N VAL A 185 -20.37 -0.25 -5.34
CA VAL A 185 -19.71 -0.84 -4.17
C VAL A 185 -20.15 -0.19 -2.86
N ALA A 186 -21.13 0.71 -2.93
CA ALA A 186 -21.73 1.31 -1.75
C ALA A 186 -22.42 0.24 -0.89
N PRO A 187 -22.34 0.34 0.45
CA PRO A 187 -23.08 -0.55 1.34
C PRO A 187 -24.57 -0.58 1.01
N GLY A 188 -25.17 -1.78 0.98
CA GLY A 188 -26.59 -1.96 0.71
C GLY A 188 -27.03 -1.72 -0.74
N ASN A 189 -26.10 -1.60 -1.70
CA ASN A 189 -26.47 -1.44 -3.10
C ASN A 189 -27.31 -2.63 -3.62
N THR A 190 -28.16 -2.40 -4.63
CA THR A 190 -29.10 -3.40 -5.17
C THR A 190 -28.76 -3.88 -6.57
N PHE A 191 -27.55 -3.58 -7.07
CA PHE A 191 -27.12 -4.03 -8.40
C PHE A 191 -26.99 -5.55 -8.51
N ARG A 192 -27.05 -6.05 -9.74
CA ARG A 192 -27.17 -7.48 -10.06
C ARG A 192 -25.98 -8.30 -9.55
N TYR A 193 -24.76 -7.86 -9.84
CA TYR A 193 -23.56 -8.64 -9.53
C TYR A 193 -22.94 -8.20 -8.21
N LYS A 194 -22.52 -9.16 -7.38
CA LYS A 194 -22.01 -8.93 -6.02
C LYS A 194 -20.70 -9.67 -5.76
N ALA A 195 -19.82 -9.06 -4.99
CA ALA A 195 -18.62 -9.71 -4.47
C ALA A 195 -18.95 -10.72 -3.36
N GLY A 196 -18.00 -11.63 -3.10
CA GLY A 196 -18.07 -12.62 -2.02
C GLY A 196 -19.06 -13.76 -2.25
N GLN A 197 -19.56 -13.93 -3.47
CA GLN A 197 -20.53 -14.97 -3.80
C GLN A 197 -20.45 -15.43 -5.26
N VAL A 198 -21.06 -16.57 -5.54
CA VAL A 198 -21.23 -17.09 -6.90
C VAL A 198 -22.32 -16.31 -7.60
N ASN A 199 -22.02 -15.82 -8.80
CA ASN A 199 -22.94 -15.09 -9.67
C ASN A 199 -23.08 -15.85 -10.99
N VAL A 200 -24.28 -15.86 -11.57
CA VAL A 200 -24.52 -16.40 -12.92
C VAL A 200 -24.38 -15.26 -13.93
N ILE A 201 -23.33 -15.30 -14.74
CA ILE A 201 -22.97 -14.23 -15.68
C ILE A 201 -23.10 -14.75 -17.12
N GLN A 202 -23.90 -14.06 -17.92
CA GLN A 202 -24.11 -14.39 -19.34
C GLN A 202 -22.85 -14.09 -20.16
N TRP A 203 -22.63 -14.89 -21.21
CA TRP A 203 -21.53 -14.63 -22.15
C TRP A 203 -21.86 -13.56 -23.19
N HIS A 204 -23.16 -13.34 -23.45
CA HIS A 204 -23.64 -12.46 -24.51
C HIS A 204 -25.08 -11.97 -24.19
N PRO A 205 -25.52 -10.83 -24.74
CA PRO A 205 -26.92 -10.39 -24.64
C PRO A 205 -27.93 -11.43 -25.15
N ASN A 206 -27.52 -12.21 -26.16
CA ASN A 206 -28.30 -13.35 -26.63
C ASN A 206 -28.26 -14.47 -25.58
N ALA A 207 -29.38 -14.68 -24.89
CA ALA A 207 -29.50 -15.71 -23.86
C ALA A 207 -29.21 -17.14 -24.37
N ALA A 208 -29.41 -17.42 -25.66
CA ALA A 208 -29.09 -18.72 -26.26
C ALA A 208 -27.59 -19.05 -26.24
N CYS A 209 -26.73 -18.03 -26.10
CA CYS A 209 -25.31 -18.25 -25.93
C CYS A 209 -24.98 -18.93 -24.60
N GLY A 210 -25.77 -18.69 -23.55
CA GLY A 210 -25.59 -19.28 -22.23
C GLY A 210 -24.88 -18.35 -21.23
N ALA A 211 -24.52 -18.95 -20.09
CA ALA A 211 -23.93 -18.27 -18.94
C ALA A 211 -22.99 -19.22 -18.18
N SER A 212 -22.20 -18.67 -17.27
CA SER A 212 -21.38 -19.45 -16.35
C SER A 212 -21.49 -18.93 -14.92
N GLU A 213 -21.33 -19.83 -13.96
CA GLU A 213 -21.13 -19.49 -12.55
C GLU A 213 -19.73 -18.94 -12.32
N VAL A 214 -19.64 -17.79 -11.65
CA VAL A 214 -18.41 -17.09 -11.33
C VAL A 214 -18.45 -16.64 -9.87
N TYR A 215 -17.53 -17.12 -9.05
CA TYR A 215 -17.31 -16.54 -7.73
C TYR A 215 -16.58 -15.20 -7.88
N ILE A 216 -17.29 -14.09 -7.64
CA ILE A 216 -16.69 -12.76 -7.75
C ILE A 216 -15.97 -12.45 -6.43
N ALA A 217 -14.65 -12.37 -6.47
CA ALA A 217 -13.81 -12.27 -5.29
C ALA A 217 -13.85 -10.89 -4.61
N ASN A 218 -14.07 -9.81 -5.38
CA ASN A 218 -13.93 -8.44 -4.88
C ASN A 218 -14.92 -7.46 -5.54
N ASN A 219 -15.00 -6.26 -4.95
CA ASN A 219 -15.99 -5.25 -5.30
C ASN A 219 -15.71 -4.59 -6.67
N ALA A 220 -14.45 -4.41 -7.03
CA ALA A 220 -14.04 -3.85 -8.32
C ALA A 220 -14.44 -4.75 -9.49
N THR A 221 -14.28 -6.07 -9.35
CA THR A 221 -14.74 -7.03 -10.35
C THR A 221 -16.27 -7.01 -10.46
N ALA A 222 -16.99 -6.93 -9.34
CA ALA A 222 -18.44 -6.76 -9.36
C ALA A 222 -18.85 -5.44 -10.06
N ALA A 223 -18.13 -4.35 -9.81
CA ALA A 223 -18.38 -3.05 -10.45
C ALA A 223 -18.20 -3.10 -11.97
N LEU A 224 -17.17 -3.80 -12.47
CA LEU A 224 -16.96 -4.02 -13.90
C LEU A 224 -18.11 -4.80 -14.56
N TYR A 225 -18.57 -5.90 -13.95
CA TYR A 225 -19.73 -6.62 -14.47
C TYR A 225 -21.03 -5.82 -14.40
N ASN A 226 -21.21 -4.97 -13.39
CA ASN A 226 -22.38 -4.08 -13.36
C ASN A 226 -22.27 -2.94 -14.39
N TYR A 227 -21.06 -2.54 -14.80
CA TYR A 227 -20.83 -1.54 -15.84
C TYR A 227 -21.00 -2.10 -17.25
N THR A 228 -20.42 -3.27 -17.54
CA THR A 228 -20.45 -3.91 -18.86
C THR A 228 -20.82 -5.40 -18.71
N PRO A 229 -22.10 -5.76 -18.78
CA PRO A 229 -22.63 -6.96 -18.14
C PRO A 229 -22.46 -8.26 -18.93
N TYR A 230 -21.25 -8.63 -19.34
CA TYR A 230 -20.98 -9.95 -19.94
C TYR A 230 -19.58 -10.48 -19.61
N ARG A 231 -19.50 -11.80 -19.41
CA ARG A 231 -18.23 -12.52 -19.30
C ARG A 231 -17.74 -12.87 -20.71
N PRO A 232 -16.47 -12.62 -21.06
CA PRO A 232 -15.94 -13.14 -22.32
C PRO A 232 -15.97 -14.68 -22.35
N ASN A 233 -16.38 -15.25 -23.47
CA ASN A 233 -16.29 -16.69 -23.70
C ASN A 233 -14.86 -17.07 -24.16
N GLN A 234 -14.60 -18.38 -24.30
CA GLN A 234 -13.26 -18.86 -24.65
C GLN A 234 -12.81 -18.37 -26.04
N ALA A 235 -13.72 -18.27 -27.02
CA ALA A 235 -13.39 -17.74 -28.34
C ALA A 235 -12.90 -16.28 -28.26
N ALA A 236 -13.55 -15.45 -27.43
CA ALA A 236 -13.11 -14.07 -27.19
C ALA A 236 -11.72 -14.01 -26.53
N LEU A 237 -11.43 -14.92 -25.58
CA LEU A 237 -10.14 -14.97 -24.87
C LEU A 237 -9.01 -15.52 -25.77
N ASN A 238 -9.31 -16.48 -26.64
CA ASN A 238 -8.34 -17.03 -27.60
C ASN A 238 -7.88 -15.98 -28.62
N ASN A 239 -8.67 -14.95 -28.87
CA ASN A 239 -8.35 -13.86 -29.80
C ASN A 239 -8.41 -12.49 -29.12
N LEU A 240 -7.44 -12.18 -28.26
CA LEU A 240 -7.37 -10.90 -27.53
C LEU A 240 -7.29 -9.68 -28.47
N GLY A 241 -6.70 -9.82 -29.66
CA GLY A 241 -6.54 -8.75 -30.64
C GLY A 241 -7.69 -8.62 -31.66
N GLY A 242 -8.65 -9.54 -31.64
CA GLY A 242 -9.66 -9.63 -32.69
C GLY A 242 -11.02 -10.13 -32.20
N LEU A 243 -11.79 -10.62 -33.16
CA LEU A 243 -13.14 -11.14 -32.96
C LEU A 243 -13.09 -12.62 -32.57
N GLY A 244 -14.00 -13.01 -31.68
CA GLY A 244 -14.30 -14.40 -31.38
C GLY A 244 -15.47 -14.90 -32.23
N ASP A 245 -16.37 -15.67 -31.62
CA ASP A 245 -17.56 -16.23 -32.27
C ASP A 245 -18.80 -15.34 -32.05
N ALA A 246 -19.97 -15.82 -32.52
CA ALA A 246 -21.24 -15.10 -32.39
C ALA A 246 -21.74 -14.94 -30.94
N CYS A 247 -21.09 -15.60 -29.97
CA CYS A 247 -21.38 -15.53 -28.54
C CYS A 247 -20.28 -14.81 -27.74
N SER A 248 -19.31 -14.21 -28.43
CA SER A 248 -18.24 -13.45 -27.81
C SER A 248 -18.69 -12.05 -27.40
N SER A 249 -18.46 -11.72 -26.12
CA SER A 249 -18.53 -10.34 -25.62
C SER A 249 -17.14 -9.83 -25.24
N TYR A 250 -16.90 -8.54 -25.46
CA TYR A 250 -15.56 -7.98 -25.45
C TYR A 250 -15.30 -6.97 -24.34
N GLY A 251 -16.32 -6.41 -23.69
CA GLY A 251 -16.16 -5.33 -22.70
C GLY A 251 -15.13 -5.65 -21.62
N ASN A 252 -15.43 -6.58 -20.71
CA ASN A 252 -14.52 -6.94 -19.62
C ASN A 252 -13.17 -7.51 -20.09
N ARG A 253 -13.16 -8.22 -21.24
CA ARG A 253 -11.90 -8.67 -21.88
C ARG A 253 -11.03 -7.49 -22.29
N ASN A 254 -11.60 -6.53 -23.01
CA ASN A 254 -10.90 -5.37 -23.54
C ASN A 254 -10.45 -4.46 -22.42
N PHE A 255 -11.28 -4.24 -21.38
CA PHE A 255 -10.85 -3.53 -20.17
C PHE A 255 -9.56 -4.12 -19.60
N TRP A 256 -9.60 -5.42 -19.29
CA TRP A 256 -8.47 -6.13 -18.68
C TRP A 256 -7.25 -6.09 -19.60
N LYS A 257 -7.44 -6.36 -20.90
CA LYS A 257 -6.37 -6.32 -21.91
C LYS A 257 -5.72 -4.94 -21.97
N PHE A 258 -6.49 -3.86 -22.12
CA PHE A 258 -5.94 -2.51 -22.22
C PHE A 258 -5.24 -2.10 -20.93
N PHE A 259 -5.84 -2.40 -19.78
CA PHE A 259 -5.19 -2.11 -18.50
C PHE A 259 -3.86 -2.86 -18.39
N THR A 260 -3.84 -4.16 -18.70
CA THR A 260 -2.60 -4.96 -18.63
C THR A 260 -1.53 -4.50 -19.60
N ASP A 261 -1.91 -4.24 -20.85
CA ASP A 261 -1.00 -3.75 -21.89
C ASP A 261 -0.37 -2.41 -21.52
N TRP A 262 -1.11 -1.53 -20.85
CA TRP A 262 -0.66 -0.16 -20.58
C TRP A 262 -0.01 0.03 -19.23
N PHE A 263 -0.50 -0.67 -18.20
CA PHE A 263 -0.18 -0.38 -16.81
C PHE A 263 0.32 -1.61 -16.03
N GLY A 264 0.27 -2.80 -16.63
CA GLY A 264 0.71 -4.05 -16.02
C GLY A 264 -0.39 -4.80 -15.28
N SER A 265 -0.01 -5.70 -14.37
CA SER A 265 -0.96 -6.63 -13.75
C SER A 265 -2.14 -5.93 -13.07
N THR A 266 -3.35 -6.44 -13.33
CA THR A 266 -4.59 -6.01 -12.64
C THR A 266 -4.74 -6.65 -11.26
N THR A 267 -3.88 -7.60 -10.89
CA THR A 267 -3.98 -8.34 -9.62
C THR A 267 -2.61 -8.55 -8.97
N VAL A 268 -2.63 -8.71 -7.64
CA VAL A 268 -1.47 -9.16 -6.87
C VAL A 268 -1.57 -10.68 -6.63
N PRO A 269 -0.48 -11.45 -6.83
CA PRO A 269 -0.43 -12.85 -6.45
C PRO A 269 -0.77 -13.06 -4.97
N LYS A 270 -1.56 -14.09 -4.65
CA LYS A 270 -2.02 -14.35 -3.28
C LYS A 270 -0.88 -14.41 -2.27
N ALA A 271 0.24 -15.06 -2.62
CA ALA A 271 1.41 -15.16 -1.74
C ALA A 271 2.07 -13.80 -1.46
N ALA A 272 2.15 -12.91 -2.46
CA ALA A 272 2.65 -11.55 -2.26
C ALA A 272 1.70 -10.73 -1.38
N SER A 273 0.39 -10.85 -1.61
CA SER A 273 -0.63 -10.21 -0.76
C SER A 273 -0.54 -10.70 0.70
N ALA A 274 -0.43 -12.01 0.90
CA ALA A 274 -0.27 -12.65 2.20
C ALA A 274 0.99 -12.20 2.94
N PHE A 275 2.10 -12.10 2.23
CA PHE A 275 3.37 -11.59 2.74
C PHE A 275 3.24 -10.15 3.24
N VAL A 276 2.69 -9.25 2.42
CA VAL A 276 2.48 -7.86 2.81
C VAL A 276 1.54 -7.73 4.00
N LYS A 277 0.40 -8.44 3.99
CA LYS A 277 -0.53 -8.46 5.13
C LYS A 277 0.15 -8.94 6.42
N SER A 278 1.03 -9.93 6.33
CA SER A 278 1.79 -10.42 7.49
C SER A 278 2.76 -9.36 8.02
N LEU A 279 3.47 -8.64 7.14
CA LEU A 279 4.36 -7.55 7.55
C LEU A 279 3.60 -6.44 8.28
N TYR A 280 2.45 -6.01 7.76
CA TYR A 280 1.61 -5.02 8.45
C TYR A 280 1.18 -5.49 9.84
N ASN A 281 0.73 -6.74 9.97
CA ASN A 281 0.30 -7.29 11.26
C ASN A 281 1.47 -7.45 12.25
N ASP A 282 2.57 -8.06 11.82
CA ASP A 282 3.63 -8.47 12.73
C ASP A 282 4.64 -7.35 13.03
N VAL A 283 4.81 -6.39 12.10
CA VAL A 283 5.79 -5.30 12.21
C VAL A 283 5.11 -4.00 12.63
N LEU A 284 3.94 -3.69 12.07
CA LEU A 284 3.25 -2.41 12.31
C LEU A 284 2.04 -2.55 13.26
N GLY A 285 1.62 -3.78 13.59
CA GLY A 285 0.53 -4.03 14.54
C GLY A 285 -0.85 -3.61 14.03
N ARG A 286 -1.05 -3.52 12.71
CA ARG A 286 -2.33 -3.15 12.09
C ARG A 286 -2.61 -3.93 10.82
N GLU A 287 -3.86 -3.90 10.36
CA GLU A 287 -4.22 -4.43 9.05
C GLU A 287 -3.80 -3.48 7.93
N ALA A 288 -3.47 -4.07 6.78
CA ALA A 288 -3.12 -3.35 5.57
C ALA A 288 -4.37 -2.96 4.77
N GLY A 289 -4.44 -1.72 4.29
CA GLY A 289 -5.44 -1.31 3.31
C GLY A 289 -5.20 -1.97 1.94
N ALA A 290 -6.24 -2.06 1.09
CA ALA A 290 -6.13 -2.69 -0.23
C ALA A 290 -5.07 -2.02 -1.13
N VAL A 291 -4.92 -0.69 -1.06
CA VAL A 291 -3.90 0.06 -1.81
C VAL A 291 -2.48 -0.27 -1.32
N GLU A 292 -2.29 -0.42 -0.01
CA GLU A 292 -1.01 -0.79 0.60
C GLU A 292 -0.58 -2.20 0.18
N VAL A 293 -1.53 -3.16 0.23
CA VAL A 293 -1.33 -4.53 -0.25
C VAL A 293 -0.96 -4.54 -1.73
N HIS A 294 -1.68 -3.77 -2.56
CA HIS A 294 -1.40 -3.67 -3.98
C HIS A 294 0.01 -3.12 -4.25
N GLY A 295 0.34 -1.99 -3.62
CA GLY A 295 1.60 -1.29 -3.78
C GLY A 295 2.83 -2.17 -3.53
N TRP A 296 2.94 -2.69 -2.30
CA TRP A 296 4.05 -3.57 -1.94
C TRP A 296 4.01 -4.90 -2.69
N GLY A 297 2.82 -5.45 -2.89
CA GLY A 297 2.63 -6.72 -3.59
C GLY A 297 3.09 -6.66 -5.05
N MET A 298 2.88 -5.54 -5.73
CA MET A 298 3.34 -5.35 -7.11
C MET A 298 4.87 -5.23 -7.20
N LEU A 299 5.55 -4.67 -6.19
CA LEU A 299 7.01 -4.68 -6.19
C LEU A 299 7.55 -6.10 -6.17
N VAL A 300 7.02 -6.95 -5.29
CA VAL A 300 7.42 -8.36 -5.23
C VAL A 300 7.08 -9.08 -6.54
N THR A 301 5.89 -8.82 -7.09
CA THR A 301 5.46 -9.40 -8.37
C THR A 301 6.40 -9.02 -9.51
N ASN A 302 6.94 -7.80 -9.47
CA ASN A 302 7.87 -7.28 -10.46
C ASN A 302 9.35 -7.59 -10.13
N GLY A 303 9.60 -8.58 -9.28
CA GLY A 303 10.95 -9.11 -9.02
C GLY A 303 11.71 -8.43 -7.89
N ARG A 304 11.10 -7.50 -7.12
CA ARG A 304 11.70 -7.01 -5.88
C ARG A 304 11.83 -8.17 -4.89
N ALA A 305 13.00 -8.32 -4.29
CA ALA A 305 13.20 -9.37 -3.31
C ALA A 305 12.33 -9.08 -2.06
N PRO A 306 11.68 -10.10 -1.45
CA PRO A 306 10.92 -9.93 -0.21
C PRO A 306 11.72 -9.26 0.91
N VAL A 307 13.03 -9.52 0.96
CA VAL A 307 13.96 -8.88 1.88
C VAL A 307 13.98 -7.35 1.68
N ASP A 308 14.01 -6.83 0.46
CA ASP A 308 14.00 -5.38 0.24
C ASP A 308 12.67 -4.72 0.66
N VAL A 309 11.56 -5.46 0.52
CA VAL A 309 10.26 -5.02 1.03
C VAL A 309 10.25 -5.00 2.55
N ALA A 310 10.74 -6.05 3.19
CA ALA A 310 10.91 -6.12 4.64
C ALA A 310 11.75 -4.97 5.22
N ALA A 311 12.84 -4.58 4.53
CA ALA A 311 13.64 -3.41 4.90
C ALA A 311 12.79 -2.13 4.94
N GLY A 312 11.95 -1.92 3.92
CA GLY A 312 11.05 -0.76 3.86
C GLY A 312 10.09 -0.64 5.05
N PHE A 313 9.68 -1.77 5.65
CA PHE A 313 8.87 -1.76 6.86
C PHE A 313 9.70 -1.42 8.10
N VAL A 314 10.86 -2.03 8.28
CA VAL A 314 11.75 -1.80 9.44
C VAL A 314 12.36 -0.40 9.44
N ASP A 315 12.54 0.20 8.26
CA ASP A 315 13.06 1.56 8.11
C ASP A 315 11.96 2.64 8.06
N SER A 316 10.68 2.24 8.09
CA SER A 316 9.56 3.18 8.03
C SER A 316 9.48 4.07 9.28
N ASP A 317 9.02 5.32 9.08
CA ASP A 317 8.75 6.24 10.19
C ASP A 317 7.70 5.65 11.15
N GLU A 318 6.73 4.90 10.62
CA GLU A 318 5.70 4.20 11.40
C GLU A 318 6.32 3.15 12.35
N TYR A 319 7.17 2.27 11.84
CA TYR A 319 7.84 1.27 12.68
C TYR A 319 8.77 1.92 13.71
N ARG A 320 9.53 2.94 13.31
CA ARG A 320 10.42 3.69 14.23
C ARG A 320 9.62 4.28 15.38
N LEU A 321 8.48 4.91 15.10
CA LEU A 321 7.58 5.46 16.13
C LEU A 321 6.99 4.38 17.03
N ILE A 322 6.59 3.22 16.48
CA ILE A 322 6.13 2.08 17.28
C ILE A 322 7.22 1.65 18.27
N ARG A 323 8.47 1.52 17.81
CA ARG A 323 9.61 1.15 18.66
C ARG A 323 9.91 2.21 19.73
N ILE A 324 9.93 3.48 19.35
CA ILE A 324 10.14 4.60 20.29
C ILE A 324 9.05 4.58 21.38
N ASN A 325 7.78 4.52 21.00
CA ASN A 325 6.66 4.53 21.93
C ASN A 325 6.65 3.28 22.82
N SER A 326 6.98 2.11 22.26
CA SER A 326 7.15 0.88 23.02
C SER A 326 8.27 0.98 24.05
N ALA A 327 9.39 1.65 23.72
CA ALA A 327 10.50 1.84 24.65
C ALA A 327 10.09 2.75 25.82
N TYR A 328 9.40 3.87 25.55
CA TYR A 328 8.85 4.75 26.58
C TYR A 328 7.93 3.98 27.55
N GLN A 329 6.98 3.22 27.00
CA GLN A 329 6.01 2.49 27.81
C GLN A 329 6.66 1.35 28.60
N THR A 330 7.47 0.52 27.95
CA THR A 330 7.96 -0.73 28.56
C THR A 330 9.24 -0.58 29.36
N ILE A 331 10.00 0.52 29.20
CA ILE A 331 11.23 0.78 29.95
C ILE A 331 11.01 1.87 31.00
N LEU A 332 10.37 2.98 30.63
CA LEU A 332 10.19 4.12 31.52
C LEU A 332 8.82 4.12 32.22
N GLY A 333 7.87 3.30 31.78
CA GLY A 333 6.55 3.19 32.41
C GLY A 333 5.62 4.36 32.10
N ARG A 334 5.86 5.10 31.02
CA ARG A 334 5.06 6.27 30.62
C ARG A 334 4.95 6.42 29.10
N ALA A 335 4.04 7.27 28.65
CA ALA A 335 3.95 7.66 27.25
C ALA A 335 5.09 8.61 26.85
N ALA A 336 5.43 8.58 25.55
CA ALA A 336 6.27 9.60 24.95
C ALA A 336 5.52 10.94 24.94
N GLU A 337 6.23 12.03 25.21
CA GLU A 337 5.74 13.38 24.90
C GLU A 337 5.93 13.64 23.40
N ASP A 338 5.04 14.43 22.78
CA ASP A 338 5.03 14.66 21.32
C ASP A 338 6.40 15.14 20.78
N GLY A 339 7.06 16.06 21.51
CA GLY A 339 8.41 16.54 21.16
C GLY A 339 9.52 15.49 21.38
N GLY A 340 9.33 14.58 22.33
CA GLY A 340 10.28 13.52 22.64
C GLY A 340 10.38 12.51 21.51
N ALA A 341 9.25 11.97 21.07
CA ALA A 341 9.22 10.97 19.98
C ALA A 341 9.73 11.55 18.65
N ALA A 342 9.37 12.80 18.34
CA ALA A 342 9.82 13.48 17.12
C ALA A 342 11.35 13.64 17.06
N GLY A 343 11.99 13.97 18.19
CA GLY A 343 13.46 14.10 18.26
C GLY A 343 14.18 12.79 17.96
N TRP A 344 13.70 11.66 18.51
CA TRP A 344 14.22 10.33 18.19
C TRP A 344 14.08 10.01 16.71
N LEU A 345 12.89 10.24 16.15
CA LEU A 345 12.60 9.96 14.75
C LEU A 345 13.53 10.73 13.81
N VAL A 346 13.74 12.03 14.04
CA VAL A 346 14.66 12.86 13.22
C VAL A 346 16.08 12.31 13.25
N ASN A 347 16.59 11.93 14.43
CA ASN A 347 17.94 11.37 14.54
C ASN A 347 18.06 10.02 13.84
N MET A 348 17.03 9.17 13.86
CA MET A 348 17.01 7.92 13.10
C MET A 348 17.00 8.16 11.58
N LYS A 349 16.22 9.15 11.12
CA LYS A 349 16.18 9.52 9.70
C LYS A 349 17.51 10.06 9.19
N ASN A 350 18.28 10.71 10.05
CA ASN A 350 19.62 11.20 9.75
C ASN A 350 20.72 10.13 9.92
N GLY A 351 20.36 8.88 10.24
CA GLY A 351 21.32 7.78 10.44
C GLY A 351 22.18 7.92 11.70
N LEU A 352 21.79 8.78 12.64
CA LEU A 352 22.53 9.00 13.89
C LEU A 352 22.19 7.99 14.98
N LEU A 353 21.00 7.38 14.90
CA LEU A 353 20.48 6.43 15.87
C LEU A 353 19.74 5.29 15.16
N THR A 354 19.75 4.13 15.79
CA THR A 354 18.95 2.96 15.43
C THR A 354 17.79 2.79 16.40
N THR A 355 16.83 1.91 16.07
CA THR A 355 15.76 1.52 17.00
C THR A 355 16.29 0.91 18.30
N ASP A 356 17.45 0.26 18.24
CA ASP A 356 18.06 -0.42 19.38
C ASP A 356 18.72 0.58 20.33
N ASP A 357 19.15 1.74 19.81
CA ASP A 357 19.75 2.79 20.62
C ASP A 357 18.75 3.41 21.58
N VAL A 358 17.45 3.45 21.24
CA VAL A 358 16.41 3.95 22.14
C VAL A 358 16.36 3.12 23.42
N ASP A 359 16.30 1.79 23.26
CA ASP A 359 16.26 0.86 24.39
C ASP A 359 17.53 1.00 25.25
N LYS A 360 18.71 0.99 24.62
CA LYS A 360 20.00 1.12 25.33
C LYS A 360 20.11 2.46 26.08
N VAL A 361 19.67 3.56 25.47
CA VAL A 361 19.70 4.87 26.14
C VAL A 361 18.75 4.89 27.32
N PHE A 362 17.50 4.45 27.15
CA PHE A 362 16.51 4.46 28.22
C PHE A 362 16.91 3.58 29.40
N LEU A 363 17.45 2.39 29.15
CA LEU A 363 17.96 1.51 30.20
C LEU A 363 19.08 2.15 31.03
N ALA A 364 19.85 3.09 30.47
CA ALA A 364 20.94 3.75 31.19
C ALA A 364 20.51 5.03 31.93
N THR A 365 19.29 5.52 31.73
CA THR A 365 18.80 6.79 32.31
C THR A 365 18.73 6.75 33.84
N GLY A 366 18.73 7.94 34.47
CA GLY A 366 18.43 8.07 35.90
C GLY A 366 16.96 7.76 36.22
N GLU A 367 16.06 7.96 35.26
CA GLU A 367 14.65 7.59 35.37
C GLU A 367 14.51 6.07 35.52
N TYR A 368 15.15 5.28 34.64
CA TYR A 368 15.15 3.82 34.77
C TYR A 368 15.76 3.35 36.10
N LEU A 369 16.89 3.92 36.52
CA LEU A 369 17.49 3.63 37.83
C LEU A 369 16.48 3.83 38.98
N THR A 370 15.77 4.96 38.96
CA THR A 370 14.77 5.31 39.98
C THR A 370 13.62 4.31 39.98
N ASN A 371 13.10 3.98 38.79
CA ASN A 371 12.03 2.99 38.61
C ASN A 371 12.42 1.58 39.10
N THR A 372 13.71 1.26 39.08
CA THR A 372 14.23 -0.05 39.52
C THR A 372 14.72 -0.06 40.98
N GLY A 373 14.45 0.97 41.79
CA GLY A 373 14.80 0.99 43.21
C GLY A 373 15.96 1.90 43.61
N GLY A 374 16.55 2.64 42.66
CA GLY A 374 17.45 3.75 42.94
C GLY A 374 18.92 3.40 43.22
N THR A 375 19.30 2.11 43.22
CA THR A 375 20.70 1.68 43.42
C THR A 375 21.26 0.98 42.19
N ASN A 376 22.59 0.93 42.06
CA ASN A 376 23.22 0.24 40.94
C ASN A 376 22.96 -1.28 40.99
N GLU A 377 22.85 -1.85 42.19
CA GLU A 377 22.53 -3.26 42.40
C GLU A 377 21.11 -3.59 41.91
N SER A 378 20.13 -2.76 42.29
CA SER A 378 18.74 -2.96 41.89
C SER A 378 18.55 -2.73 40.38
N PHE A 379 19.28 -1.76 39.81
CA PHE A 379 19.40 -1.55 38.38
C PHE A 379 19.95 -2.78 37.63
N VAL A 380 21.05 -3.37 38.09
CA VAL A 380 21.64 -4.57 37.45
C VAL A 380 20.68 -5.75 37.53
N ALA A 381 20.06 -5.98 38.70
CA ALA A 381 19.09 -7.06 38.86
C ALA A 381 17.90 -6.93 37.89
N ALA A 382 17.37 -5.71 37.72
CA ALA A 382 16.30 -5.44 36.76
C ALA A 382 16.75 -5.60 35.30
N LEU A 383 17.99 -5.19 34.98
CA LEU A 383 18.57 -5.32 33.65
C LEU A 383 18.72 -6.79 33.23
N TYR A 384 19.15 -7.66 34.15
CA TYR A 384 19.26 -9.10 33.93
C TYR A 384 17.89 -9.75 33.66
N GLN A 385 16.89 -9.42 34.49
CA GLN A 385 15.53 -9.92 34.27
C GLN A 385 14.98 -9.49 32.91
N ARG A 386 15.22 -8.25 32.49
CA ARG A 386 14.70 -7.75 31.21
C ARG A 386 15.44 -8.33 29.99
N LEU A 387 16.77 -8.31 29.99
CA LEU A 387 17.56 -8.64 28.79
C LEU A 387 17.87 -10.13 28.67
N ILE A 388 17.93 -10.85 29.79
CA ILE A 388 18.33 -12.26 29.84
C ILE A 388 17.16 -13.15 30.26
N GLY A 389 16.22 -12.64 31.06
CA GLY A 389 15.08 -13.43 31.55
C GLY A 389 15.43 -14.32 32.74
N ARG A 390 16.54 -14.04 33.44
CA ARG A 390 16.95 -14.74 34.67
C ARG A 390 17.38 -13.75 35.76
N ALA A 391 17.43 -14.23 37.00
CA ALA A 391 18.05 -13.49 38.08
C ALA A 391 19.59 -13.49 37.94
N ALA A 392 20.21 -12.35 38.22
CA ALA A 392 21.65 -12.23 38.34
C ALA A 392 22.14 -12.90 39.63
N ALA A 393 23.26 -13.60 39.56
CA ALA A 393 23.93 -14.09 40.76
C ALA A 393 24.49 -12.90 41.59
N PRO A 394 24.63 -13.03 42.92
CA PRO A 394 25.09 -11.92 43.77
C PRO A 394 26.43 -11.31 43.33
N GLU A 395 27.36 -12.14 42.86
CA GLU A 395 28.65 -11.73 42.31
C GLU A 395 28.50 -10.93 41.02
N GLU A 396 27.60 -11.32 40.11
CA GLU A 396 27.29 -10.57 38.88
C GLU A 396 26.72 -9.20 39.22
N VAL A 397 25.78 -9.14 40.17
CA VAL A 397 25.19 -7.87 40.66
C VAL A 397 26.28 -6.95 41.18
N SER A 398 27.13 -7.44 42.09
CA SER A 398 28.18 -6.64 42.71
C SER A 398 29.23 -6.14 41.70
N GLY A 399 29.64 -7.00 40.75
CA GLY A 399 30.64 -6.68 39.74
C GLY A 399 30.14 -5.61 38.76
N TRP A 400 28.92 -5.78 38.22
CA TRP A 400 28.33 -4.78 37.33
C TRP A 400 27.96 -3.50 38.06
N ALA A 401 27.53 -3.55 39.32
CA ALA A 401 27.23 -2.36 40.11
C ALA A 401 28.49 -1.50 40.34
N ALA A 402 29.64 -2.13 40.56
CA ALA A 402 30.94 -1.45 40.64
C ALA A 402 31.33 -0.79 39.30
N ILE A 403 31.11 -1.47 38.17
CA ILE A 403 31.34 -0.89 36.83
C ILE A 403 30.40 0.29 36.59
N ALA A 404 29.11 0.17 36.95
CA ALA A 404 28.15 1.26 36.83
C ALA A 404 28.58 2.50 37.64
N ALA A 405 29.14 2.31 38.84
CA ALA A 405 29.66 3.38 39.67
C ALA A 405 30.93 4.01 39.08
N ALA A 406 31.84 3.21 38.52
CA ALA A 406 33.14 3.68 38.02
C ALA A 406 33.10 4.27 36.61
N GLN A 407 32.27 3.70 35.72
CA GLN A 407 32.28 3.98 34.28
C GLN A 407 30.91 4.44 33.75
N GLY A 408 29.88 4.41 34.59
CA GLY A 408 28.52 4.79 34.24
C GLY A 408 27.67 3.63 33.72
N ARG A 409 26.34 3.77 33.85
CA ARG A 409 25.37 2.73 33.47
C ARG A 409 25.34 2.43 31.97
N HIS A 410 25.66 3.40 31.11
CA HIS A 410 25.75 3.16 29.66
C HIS A 410 26.76 2.07 29.30
N GLN A 411 27.90 2.00 30.00
CA GLN A 411 28.90 0.96 29.78
C GLN A 411 28.36 -0.43 30.13
N VAL A 412 27.63 -0.52 31.25
CA VAL A 412 27.00 -1.77 31.71
C VAL A 412 25.92 -2.22 30.73
N VAL A 413 25.01 -1.31 30.33
CA VAL A 413 23.96 -1.62 29.34
C VAL A 413 24.56 -2.09 28.03
N ASN A 414 25.54 -1.37 27.49
CA ASN A 414 26.18 -1.75 26.23
C ASN A 414 26.85 -3.13 26.31
N SER A 415 27.58 -3.39 27.40
CA SER A 415 28.30 -4.65 27.60
C SER A 415 27.36 -5.85 27.75
N ILE A 416 26.25 -5.69 28.47
CA ILE A 416 25.25 -6.74 28.62
C ILE A 416 24.43 -6.91 27.33
N TRP A 417 24.04 -5.82 26.65
CA TRP A 417 23.29 -5.87 25.40
C TRP A 417 24.04 -6.56 24.26
N SER A 418 25.36 -6.34 24.16
CA SER A 418 26.20 -6.95 23.13
C SER A 418 26.74 -8.33 23.54
N SER A 419 26.26 -8.92 24.65
CA SER A 419 26.67 -10.25 25.05
C SER A 419 26.01 -11.32 24.18
N VAL A 420 26.68 -12.46 24.03
CA VAL A 420 26.11 -13.62 23.31
C VAL A 420 24.79 -14.05 23.95
N GLU A 421 24.73 -14.11 25.28
CA GLU A 421 23.55 -14.55 26.02
C GLU A 421 22.31 -13.69 25.69
N THR A 422 22.44 -12.36 25.71
CA THR A 422 21.30 -11.48 25.40
C THR A 422 20.98 -11.47 23.91
N ALA A 423 21.99 -11.52 23.04
CA ALA A 423 21.77 -11.63 21.59
C ALA A 423 20.98 -12.90 21.24
N GLN A 424 21.31 -14.04 21.85
CA GLN A 424 20.57 -15.30 21.67
C GLN A 424 19.13 -15.21 22.18
N SER A 425 18.91 -14.56 23.33
CA SER A 425 17.57 -14.31 23.86
C SER A 425 16.72 -13.45 22.93
N ARG A 426 17.27 -12.31 22.44
CA ARG A 426 16.56 -11.40 21.52
C ARG A 426 16.26 -12.06 20.17
N VAL A 427 17.20 -12.82 19.61
CA VAL A 427 16.98 -13.64 18.40
C VAL A 427 15.84 -14.63 18.62
N SER A 428 15.82 -15.32 19.76
CA SER A 428 14.77 -16.29 20.08
C SER A 428 13.37 -15.65 20.16
N LEU A 429 13.28 -14.45 20.73
CA LEU A 429 12.04 -13.67 20.74
C LEU A 429 11.60 -13.26 19.33
N MET A 430 12.53 -12.85 18.45
CA MET A 430 12.20 -12.54 17.06
C MET A 430 11.70 -13.76 16.28
N TYR A 431 12.33 -14.92 16.47
CA TYR A 431 11.87 -16.18 15.87
C TYR A 431 10.46 -16.55 16.34
N ALA A 432 10.19 -16.45 17.64
CA ALA A 432 8.86 -16.72 18.18
C ALA A 432 7.81 -15.77 17.60
N ALA A 433 8.11 -14.46 17.54
CA ALA A 433 7.20 -13.46 17.00
C ALA A 433 6.95 -13.68 15.50
N TYR A 434 8.00 -13.73 14.69
CA TYR A 434 7.90 -13.69 13.23
C TYR A 434 7.75 -15.04 12.56
N LEU A 435 8.31 -16.11 13.13
CA LEU A 435 8.26 -17.46 12.56
C LEU A 435 7.39 -18.43 13.38
N GLY A 436 7.01 -18.09 14.61
CA GLY A 436 6.06 -18.87 15.40
C GLY A 436 6.66 -20.13 16.00
N ARG A 437 7.99 -20.18 16.09
CA ARG A 437 8.75 -21.30 16.62
C ARG A 437 10.04 -20.82 17.27
N ALA A 438 10.67 -21.69 18.05
CA ALA A 438 12.02 -21.45 18.51
C ALA A 438 13.05 -21.63 17.36
N PRO A 439 14.16 -20.87 17.38
CA PRO A 439 15.29 -21.11 16.49
C PRO A 439 16.02 -22.41 16.84
N GLU A 440 16.63 -23.05 15.85
CA GLU A 440 17.51 -24.21 16.07
C GLU A 440 18.82 -23.77 16.73
N PRO A 441 19.47 -24.61 17.57
CA PRO A 441 20.67 -24.21 18.33
C PRO A 441 21.80 -23.61 17.47
N ALA A 442 22.05 -24.17 16.28
CA ALA A 442 23.05 -23.64 15.34
C ALA A 442 22.62 -22.31 14.70
N GLY A 443 21.31 -22.14 14.42
CA GLY A 443 20.74 -20.91 13.88
C GLY A 443 20.80 -19.75 14.89
N VAL A 444 20.59 -20.04 16.19
CA VAL A 444 20.71 -19.07 17.28
C VAL A 444 22.10 -18.46 17.34
N ALA A 445 23.15 -19.29 17.27
CA ALA A 445 24.52 -18.81 17.38
C ALA A 445 24.92 -17.90 16.21
N GLY A 446 24.55 -18.27 14.97
CA GLY A 446 24.81 -17.44 13.78
C GLY A 446 24.08 -16.09 13.83
N TRP A 447 22.79 -16.09 14.15
CA TRP A 447 22.01 -14.85 14.22
C TRP A 447 22.40 -13.98 15.42
N ALA A 448 22.83 -14.56 16.54
CA ALA A 448 23.34 -13.80 17.68
C ALA A 448 24.60 -13.02 17.29
N GLN A 449 25.49 -13.60 16.49
CA GLN A 449 26.66 -12.88 15.98
C GLN A 449 26.24 -11.71 15.06
N VAL A 450 25.26 -11.91 14.20
CA VAL A 450 24.71 -10.83 13.36
C VAL A 450 24.09 -9.73 14.23
N ALA A 451 23.36 -10.08 15.31
CA ALA A 451 22.79 -9.10 16.24
C ALA A 451 23.88 -8.26 16.92
N ILE A 452 25.00 -8.88 17.29
CA ILE A 452 26.14 -8.20 17.92
C ILE A 452 26.82 -7.25 16.93
N GLU A 453 27.02 -7.69 15.68
CA GLU A 453 27.76 -6.92 14.67
C GLU A 453 26.92 -5.85 13.97
N ARG A 454 25.63 -6.12 13.74
CA ARG A 454 24.74 -5.30 12.90
C ARG A 454 23.50 -4.79 13.61
N GLY A 455 23.29 -5.16 14.87
CA GLY A 455 22.09 -4.81 15.63
C GLY A 455 20.89 -5.71 15.34
N ASP A 456 19.86 -5.55 16.16
CA ASP A 456 18.61 -6.30 16.13
C ASP A 456 17.77 -5.95 14.89
N ALA A 457 17.89 -4.72 14.38
CA ALA A 457 17.24 -4.30 13.13
C ALA A 457 17.69 -5.15 11.94
N GLY A 458 18.99 -5.46 11.83
CA GLY A 458 19.54 -6.31 10.77
C GLY A 458 19.04 -7.75 10.84
N VAL A 459 18.93 -8.31 12.05
CA VAL A 459 18.37 -9.66 12.25
C VAL A 459 16.89 -9.69 11.90
N ARG A 460 16.12 -8.69 12.36
CA ARG A 460 14.68 -8.59 12.13
C ARG A 460 14.35 -8.53 10.64
N TRP A 461 15.05 -7.66 9.92
CA TRP A 461 14.94 -7.55 8.47
C TRP A 461 15.17 -8.91 7.80
N ALA A 462 16.24 -9.61 8.15
CA ALA A 462 16.57 -10.88 7.51
C ALA A 462 15.55 -11.99 7.81
N ILE A 463 15.02 -12.06 9.04
CA ILE A 463 13.99 -13.02 9.44
C ILE A 463 12.69 -12.78 8.67
N ILE A 464 12.16 -11.56 8.69
CA ILE A 464 10.87 -11.27 8.05
C ILE A 464 10.98 -11.21 6.51
N GLY A 465 12.19 -11.06 5.97
CA GLY A 465 12.48 -11.16 4.54
C GLY A 465 12.71 -12.59 4.03
N SER A 466 12.68 -13.60 4.90
CA SER A 466 13.06 -14.99 4.57
C SER A 466 11.97 -15.76 3.81
N SER A 467 12.38 -16.81 3.10
CA SER A 467 11.46 -17.77 2.46
C SER A 467 10.56 -18.51 3.46
N GLU A 468 11.04 -18.67 4.70
CA GLU A 468 10.25 -19.26 5.77
C GLU A 468 9.12 -18.32 6.21
N TYR A 469 9.43 -17.05 6.43
CA TYR A 469 8.41 -16.04 6.74
C TYR A 469 7.38 -15.94 5.60
N TRP A 470 7.83 -15.95 4.35
CA TRP A 470 6.96 -16.00 3.18
C TRP A 470 6.00 -17.21 3.17
N SER A 471 6.53 -18.39 3.50
CA SER A 471 5.74 -19.63 3.57
C SER A 471 4.71 -19.56 4.70
N ARG A 472 5.12 -19.07 5.87
CA ARG A 472 4.21 -18.84 7.00
C ARG A 472 3.13 -17.83 6.67
N ALA A 473 3.48 -16.73 6.02
CA ALA A 473 2.54 -15.70 5.58
C ALA A 473 1.48 -16.29 4.65
N SER A 474 1.91 -17.07 3.65
CA SER A 474 1.03 -17.75 2.70
C SER A 474 0.05 -18.72 3.40
N ALA A 475 0.48 -19.39 4.47
CA ALA A 475 -0.39 -20.25 5.27
C ALA A 475 -1.38 -19.46 6.15
N ARG A 476 -0.96 -18.30 6.71
CA ARG A 476 -1.81 -17.43 7.54
C ARG A 476 -2.88 -16.71 6.74
N PHE A 477 -2.59 -16.34 5.49
CA PHE A 477 -3.50 -15.60 4.60
C PHE A 477 -3.67 -16.35 3.26
N PRO A 478 -4.32 -17.53 3.25
CA PRO A 478 -4.39 -18.40 2.06
C PRO A 478 -5.20 -17.80 0.90
N ASN A 479 -6.09 -16.85 1.19
CA ASN A 479 -6.92 -16.19 0.19
C ASN A 479 -6.29 -14.94 -0.41
N GLY A 480 -5.08 -14.56 0.03
CA GLY A 480 -4.45 -13.30 -0.34
C GLY A 480 -4.97 -12.16 0.49
#